data_AF-A0A519W2Q2-F1
#
_entry.id   AF-A0A519W2Q2-F1
#
_cell.length_a   1.000
_cell.length_b   1.000
_cell.length_c   1.000
_cell.angle_alpha   90.00
_cell.angle_beta   90.00
_cell.angle_gamma   90.00
#
_symmetry.space_group_name_H-M   'P 1'
#
loop_
_entity.id
_entity.type
_entity.pdbx_description
1 polymer ?
#
loop_
_entity_poly.entity_id
_entity_poly.type
_entity_poly.pdbx_seq_one_letter_code
_entity_poly.pdbx_strand_id
1 'polypeptide(L)'
;SGMGIYTLSLIPGWKNSVLITSLKKGRIVRLKLNAAGNSVVPIEGGDTVSYFNSTNKFRDVAVHANGRDLYVSIDRSPTTSGPGASNPIVSACGGCIQKYTFITIIRAVIPVAR
;
A
#
# COMPACT_ATOMS: atom_id res chain seq x y z
N SER A 1 9.06 -9.22 2.83
CA SER A 1 7.75 -8.55 2.77
C SER A 1 6.77 -9.46 2.07
N GLY A 2 5.49 -9.08 2.00
CA GLY A 2 4.40 -9.83 1.39
C GLY A 2 3.68 -9.02 0.31
N MET A 3 2.62 -9.59 -0.25
CA MET A 3 1.86 -8.99 -1.34
C MET A 3 0.40 -9.46 -1.35
N GLY A 4 -0.49 -8.60 -1.84
CA GLY A 4 -1.91 -8.90 -2.03
C GLY A 4 -2.42 -8.41 -3.39
N ILE A 5 -3.57 -8.94 -3.82
CA ILE A 5 -4.22 -8.53 -5.06
C ILE A 5 -5.51 -7.75 -4.78
N TYR A 6 -5.72 -6.66 -5.53
CA TYR A 6 -6.95 -5.89 -5.50
C TYR A 6 -7.66 -6.00 -6.85
N THR A 7 -8.80 -6.70 -6.86
CA THR A 7 -9.59 -7.00 -8.08
C THR A 7 -10.91 -6.23 -8.16
N LEU A 8 -11.26 -5.51 -7.09
CA LEU A 8 -12.53 -4.81 -6.94
C LEU A 8 -12.50 -3.45 -7.63
N SER A 9 -13.67 -2.84 -7.86
CA SER A 9 -13.82 -1.54 -8.51
C SER A 9 -14.17 -0.40 -7.54
N LEU A 10 -14.28 -0.69 -6.23
CA LEU A 10 -14.72 0.28 -5.24
C LEU A 10 -13.76 1.48 -5.14
N ILE A 11 -12.45 1.23 -5.05
CA ILE A 11 -11.46 2.29 -5.05
C ILE A 11 -11.13 2.64 -6.52
N PRO A 12 -11.40 3.87 -6.98
CA PRO A 12 -11.19 4.25 -8.37
C PRO A 12 -9.74 4.05 -8.83
N GLY A 13 -9.57 3.38 -9.98
CA GLY A 13 -8.26 3.10 -10.57
C GLY A 13 -7.48 1.95 -9.92
N TRP A 14 -8.01 1.29 -8.88
CA TRP A 14 -7.30 0.19 -8.20
C TRP A 14 -7.60 -1.19 -8.76
N LYS A 15 -8.68 -1.39 -9.53
CA LYS A 15 -9.03 -2.69 -10.12
C LYS A 15 -7.83 -3.30 -10.85
N ASN A 16 -7.58 -4.60 -10.67
CA ASN A 16 -6.42 -5.31 -11.22
C ASN A 16 -5.10 -4.65 -10.80
N SER A 17 -4.87 -4.54 -9.49
CA SER A 17 -3.59 -4.07 -8.95
C SER A 17 -2.97 -5.10 -8.01
N VAL A 18 -1.65 -5.12 -7.99
CA VAL A 18 -0.85 -5.82 -6.98
C VAL A 18 -0.39 -4.80 -5.95
N LEU A 19 -0.64 -5.09 -4.68
CA LEU A 19 -0.19 -4.33 -3.52
C LEU A 19 1.02 -5.03 -2.92
N ILE A 20 2.16 -4.34 -2.85
CA ILE A 20 3.42 -4.88 -2.35
C ILE A 20 3.80 -4.14 -1.09
N THR A 21 3.99 -4.86 0.02
CA THR A 21 4.44 -4.24 1.27
C THR A 21 5.96 -4.03 1.27
N SER A 22 6.42 -2.97 1.93
CA SER A 22 7.85 -2.71 2.12
C SER A 22 8.21 -2.60 3.59
N LEU A 23 9.09 -3.50 4.04
CA LEU A 23 9.69 -3.42 5.37
C LEU A 23 10.60 -2.20 5.50
N LYS A 24 11.49 -1.96 4.54
CA LYS A 24 12.54 -0.93 4.65
C LYS A 24 12.04 0.47 4.34
N LYS A 25 11.07 0.59 3.42
CA LYS A 25 10.62 1.89 2.91
C LYS A 25 9.31 2.36 3.55
N GLY A 26 8.75 1.58 4.47
CA GLY A 26 7.57 1.93 5.27
C GLY A 26 6.39 2.41 4.43
N ARG A 27 6.12 1.70 3.33
CA ARG A 27 5.06 2.03 2.37
C ARG A 27 4.47 0.77 1.74
N ILE A 28 3.29 0.91 1.16
CA ILE A 28 2.72 -0.08 0.23
C ILE A 28 2.88 0.47 -1.19
N VAL A 29 3.45 -0.33 -2.08
CA VAL A 29 3.63 0.00 -3.49
C VAL A 29 2.54 -0.69 -4.30
N ARG A 30 1.86 0.04 -5.16
CA ARG A 30 0.85 -0.49 -6.08
C ARG A 30 1.42 -0.57 -7.49
N LEU A 31 1.36 -1.78 -8.06
CA LEU A 31 1.50 -2.02 -9.49
C LEU A 31 0.11 -2.18 -10.12
N LYS A 32 -0.13 -1.51 -11.24
CA LYS A 32 -1.37 -1.71 -12.00
C LYS A 32 -1.11 -2.76 -13.07
N LEU A 33 -1.97 -3.76 -13.17
CA LEU A 33 -1.93 -4.75 -14.23
C LEU A 33 -2.88 -4.36 -15.38
N ASN A 34 -2.57 -4.85 -16.58
CA ASN A 34 -3.50 -4.83 -17.71
C ASN A 34 -4.73 -5.70 -17.43
N ALA A 35 -5.70 -5.70 -18.35
CA ALA A 35 -6.93 -6.46 -18.20
C ALA A 35 -6.68 -7.99 -18.10
N ALA A 36 -5.67 -8.49 -18.82
CA ALA A 36 -5.29 -9.90 -18.82
C ALA A 36 -4.49 -10.35 -17.58
N GLY A 37 -4.06 -9.41 -16.73
CA GLY A 37 -3.28 -9.71 -15.53
C GLY A 37 -1.85 -10.19 -15.79
N ASN A 38 -1.34 -10.04 -17.02
CA ASN A 38 -0.04 -10.58 -17.45
C ASN A 38 1.01 -9.52 -17.78
N SER A 39 0.67 -8.22 -17.66
CA SER A 39 1.62 -7.12 -17.84
C SER A 39 1.29 -5.96 -16.91
N VAL A 40 2.32 -5.22 -16.50
CA VAL A 40 2.19 -3.97 -15.75
C VAL A 40 1.88 -2.84 -16.73
N VAL A 41 0.92 -1.98 -16.37
CA VAL A 41 0.59 -0.76 -17.12
C VAL A 41 1.02 0.47 -16.32
N PRO A 42 1.51 1.53 -16.99
CA PRO A 42 1.90 2.75 -16.31
C PRO A 42 0.74 3.37 -15.53
N ILE A 43 1.06 3.92 -14.38
CA ILE A 43 0.20 4.77 -13.57
C ILE A 43 0.80 6.19 -13.64
N GLU A 44 0.10 7.13 -14.26
CA GLU A 44 0.54 8.53 -14.31
C GLU A 44 1.97 8.71 -14.87
N GLY A 45 2.36 7.87 -15.84
CA GLY A 45 3.69 7.90 -16.46
C GLY A 45 4.80 7.16 -15.70
N GLY A 46 4.51 6.57 -14.54
CA GLY A 46 5.44 5.70 -13.80
C GLY A 46 4.95 4.26 -13.67
N ASP A 47 5.84 3.34 -13.28
CA ASP A 47 5.50 1.92 -13.15
C ASP A 47 4.73 1.61 -11.85
N THR A 48 4.86 2.46 -10.83
CA THR A 48 4.32 2.22 -9.48
C THR A 48 3.79 3.48 -8.83
N VAL A 49 2.86 3.32 -7.86
CA VAL A 49 2.46 4.39 -6.93
C VAL A 49 2.65 3.93 -5.49
N SER A 50 3.16 4.80 -4.61
CA SER A 50 3.38 4.51 -3.19
C SER A 50 2.26 5.07 -2.30
N TYR A 51 1.86 4.30 -1.29
CA TYR A 51 0.84 4.65 -0.29
C TYR A 51 1.36 4.45 1.15
N PHE A 52 0.71 5.12 2.11
CA PHE A 52 0.89 4.94 3.56
C PHE A 52 2.30 5.19 4.09
N ASN A 53 2.97 6.25 3.60
CA ASN A 53 4.31 6.63 4.03
C ASN A 53 4.38 6.73 5.58
N SER A 54 5.14 5.84 6.19
CA SER A 54 5.24 5.71 7.65
C SER A 54 6.59 5.13 8.06
N THR A 55 6.86 5.09 9.36
CA THR A 55 8.00 4.35 9.94
C THR A 55 7.71 2.86 10.15
N ASN A 56 6.48 2.42 9.89
CA ASN A 56 6.09 1.03 10.11
C ASN A 56 6.66 0.12 9.04
N LYS A 57 7.21 -1.01 9.48
CA LYS A 57 7.74 -2.06 8.60
C LYS A 57 6.61 -2.97 8.14
N PHE A 58 5.95 -2.61 7.04
CA PHE A 58 4.83 -3.41 6.52
C PHE A 58 5.29 -4.81 6.09
N ARG A 59 4.69 -5.83 6.69
CA ARG A 59 5.06 -7.24 6.56
C ARG A 59 4.21 -7.94 5.52
N ASP A 60 2.89 -7.75 5.55
CA ASP A 60 1.94 -8.33 4.59
C ASP A 60 0.63 -7.52 4.53
N VAL A 61 -0.18 -7.71 3.48
CA VAL A 61 -1.45 -7.00 3.27
C VAL A 61 -2.57 -7.94 2.81
N ALA A 62 -3.75 -7.77 3.38
CA ALA A 62 -4.99 -8.41 2.95
C ALA A 62 -6.05 -7.38 2.58
N VAL A 63 -6.84 -7.70 1.54
CA VAL A 63 -7.96 -6.88 1.08
C VAL A 63 -9.25 -7.51 1.60
N HIS A 64 -10.08 -6.72 2.28
CA HIS A 64 -11.39 -7.19 2.73
C HIS A 64 -12.36 -7.33 1.55
N ALA A 65 -13.31 -8.26 1.64
CA ALA A 65 -14.29 -8.53 0.59
C ALA A 65 -15.19 -7.32 0.25
N ASN A 66 -15.33 -6.36 1.18
CA ASN A 66 -16.03 -5.09 0.93
C ASN A 66 -15.29 -4.16 -0.04
N GLY A 67 -14.02 -4.43 -0.37
CA GLY A 67 -13.16 -3.61 -1.23
C GLY A 67 -12.77 -2.25 -0.68
N ARG A 68 -13.16 -1.96 0.57
CA ARG A 68 -12.95 -0.69 1.26
C ARG A 68 -11.83 -0.77 2.28
N ASP A 69 -11.72 -1.90 2.96
CA ASP A 69 -10.78 -2.11 4.05
C ASP A 69 -9.57 -2.91 3.61
N LEU A 70 -8.39 -2.42 4.01
CA LEU A 70 -7.11 -3.13 3.93
C LEU A 70 -6.64 -3.45 5.34
N TYR A 71 -6.12 -4.66 5.54
CA TYR A 71 -5.48 -5.07 6.79
C TYR A 71 -4.01 -5.29 6.52
N VAL A 72 -3.14 -4.65 7.30
CA VAL A 72 -1.69 -4.68 7.10
C VAL A 72 -1.00 -5.14 8.37
N SER A 73 -0.19 -6.19 8.26
CA SER A 73 0.62 -6.67 9.38
C SER A 73 1.91 -5.88 9.47
N ILE A 74 2.31 -5.53 10.70
CA ILE A 74 3.51 -4.74 10.97
C ILE A 74 4.57 -5.63 11.61
N ASP A 75 5.77 -5.61 11.05
CA ASP A 75 6.87 -6.40 11.55
C ASP A 75 7.27 -6.01 12.98
N ARG A 76 7.51 -7.00 13.83
CA ARG A 76 7.95 -6.77 15.22
C ARG A 76 9.44 -6.39 15.29
N SER A 77 10.27 -6.97 14.43
CA SER A 77 11.70 -6.77 14.49
C SER A 77 12.07 -5.34 14.06
N PRO A 78 13.00 -4.64 14.74
CA PRO A 78 13.52 -3.37 14.27
C PRO A 78 14.51 -3.53 13.10
N THR A 79 15.03 -4.74 12.87
CA THR A 79 16.05 -5.01 11.86
C THR A 79 15.50 -5.81 10.68
N THR A 80 16.14 -5.69 9.53
CA THR A 80 15.87 -6.52 8.35
C THR A 80 17.17 -7.11 7.87
N SER A 81 17.15 -8.33 7.33
CA SER A 81 18.31 -8.91 6.66
C SER A 81 18.72 -8.09 5.43
N GLY A 82 20.03 -8.10 5.14
CA GLY A 82 20.63 -7.47 3.97
C GLY A 82 22.13 -7.23 4.18
N PRO A 83 22.89 -6.95 3.10
CA PRO A 83 24.36 -6.83 3.14
C PRO A 83 24.87 -5.52 3.78
N GLY A 84 23.99 -4.72 4.38
CA GLY A 84 24.33 -3.41 4.95
C GLY A 84 24.42 -3.43 6.48
N ALA A 85 24.96 -2.36 7.06
CA ALA A 85 24.98 -2.16 8.50
C ALA A 85 23.57 -2.25 9.10
N SER A 86 23.49 -2.75 10.34
CA SER A 86 22.24 -2.78 11.10
C SER A 86 21.74 -1.35 11.32
N ASN A 87 20.73 -0.95 10.56
CA ASN A 87 20.05 0.34 10.68
C ASN A 87 18.65 0.08 11.24
N PRO A 88 18.50 -0.02 12.58
CA PRO A 88 17.23 -0.38 13.19
C PRO A 88 16.20 0.72 12.93
N ILE A 89 15.09 0.36 12.29
CA ILE A 89 13.90 1.20 12.15
C ILE A 89 12.85 0.62 13.07
N VAL A 90 12.50 1.34 14.13
CA VAL A 90 11.50 0.89 15.09
C VAL A 90 10.11 1.26 14.57
N SER A 91 9.28 0.24 14.33
CA SER A 91 7.89 0.45 13.95
C SER A 91 7.11 1.04 15.13
N ALA A 92 6.20 1.98 14.86
CA ALA A 92 5.35 2.57 15.88
C ALA A 92 4.43 1.52 16.55
N CYS A 93 4.06 0.46 15.83
CA CYS A 93 3.25 -0.65 16.35
C CYS A 93 3.81 -2.00 15.88
N GLY A 94 4.95 -2.42 16.43
CA GLY A 94 5.59 -3.69 16.06
C GLY A 94 4.75 -4.92 16.45
N GLY A 95 4.41 -5.76 15.47
CA GLY A 95 3.59 -6.96 15.66
C GLY A 95 2.08 -6.72 15.61
N CYS A 96 1.63 -5.51 15.28
CA CYS A 96 0.22 -5.16 15.20
C CYS A 96 -0.38 -5.47 13.82
N ILE A 97 -1.71 -5.51 13.76
CA ILE A 97 -2.48 -5.42 12.52
C ILE A 97 -3.13 -4.03 12.45
N GLN A 98 -2.88 -3.28 11.38
CA GLN A 98 -3.50 -1.99 11.12
C GLN A 98 -4.60 -2.12 10.07
N LYS A 99 -5.75 -1.49 10.31
CA LYS A 99 -6.85 -1.38 9.34
C LYS A 99 -6.80 -0.02 8.66
N TYR A 100 -6.81 0.01 7.33
CA TYR A 100 -6.99 1.21 6.53
C TYR A 100 -8.34 1.13 5.80
N THR A 101 -9.17 2.16 5.97
CA THR A 101 -10.50 2.23 5.36
C THR A 101 -10.52 3.34 4.32
N PHE A 102 -10.89 3.00 3.09
CA PHE A 102 -11.14 4.00 2.05
C PHE A 102 -12.40 4.81 2.40
N ILE A 103 -12.29 6.13 2.53
CA ILE A 103 -13.42 6.97 3.02
C ILE A 103 -14.34 7.44 1.89
N THR A 104 -13.80 7.97 0.79
CA THR A 104 -14.44 8.32 -0.50
C THR A 104 -13.48 9.29 -1.23
N ILE A 105 -13.78 9.67 -2.49
CA ILE A 105 -13.15 10.85 -3.10
C ILE A 105 -13.79 12.10 -2.50
N ILE A 106 -13.02 12.85 -1.72
CA ILE A 106 -13.40 14.23 -1.38
C ILE A 106 -13.16 15.05 -2.66
N ARG A 107 -14.22 15.44 -3.37
CA ARG A 107 -14.09 16.53 -4.34
C ARG A 107 -13.79 17.79 -3.52
N ALA A 108 -12.57 18.31 -3.60
CA ALA A 108 -12.29 19.64 -3.12
C ALA A 108 -13.19 20.61 -3.92
N VAL A 109 -14.24 21.12 -3.30
CA VAL A 109 -14.95 22.28 -3.82
C VAL A 109 -14.00 23.45 -3.58
N ILE A 110 -13.24 23.85 -4.59
CA ILE A 110 -12.47 25.09 -4.55
C ILE A 110 -13.50 26.21 -4.63
N PRO A 111 -13.73 27.01 -3.57
CA PRO A 111 -14.59 28.18 -3.69
C PRO A 111 -13.91 29.15 -4.65
N VAL A 112 -14.53 29.41 -5.80
CA VAL A 112 -14.15 30.52 -6.66
C VAL A 112 -14.55 31.79 -5.90
N ALA A 113 -13.57 32.56 -5.45
CA ALA A 113 -13.81 33.90 -4.93
C ALA A 113 -14.49 34.72 -6.05
N ARG A 114 -15.68 35.26 -5.76
CA ARG A 114 -16.31 36.31 -6.56
C ARG A 114 -15.69 37.65 -6.23
#